data_AF-A0A3M0S361-F1
#
_entry.id   AF-A0A3M0S361-F1
#
_cell.length_a   1.000
_cell.length_b   1.000
_cell.length_c   1.000
_cell.angle_alpha   90.00
_cell.angle_beta   90.00
_cell.angle_gamma   90.00
#
_symmetry.space_group_name_H-M   'P 1'
#
loop_
_entity.id
_entity.type
_entity.pdbx_description
1 polymer ?
#
loop_
_entity_poly.entity_id
_entity_poly.type
_entity_poly.pdbx_seq_one_letter_code
_entity_poly.pdbx_strand_id
1 'polypeptide(L)'
;MNIREILKTEESKLNFLGGLIRLAKIDGSVSEDEKIFFSQAAVQLEMKEKTISLLESYWSSEDKINVKFETKRESLFFIQQAVQLCAVDGVYSDKEKREIRLLGKELSLLESSIEKIETWVEDGLRWQALGETLLGIED
;
A
#
# COMPACT_ATOMS: atom_id res chain seq x y z
N MET A 1 0.67 -15.09 -2.25
CA MET A 1 0.26 -14.57 -3.58
C MET A 1 1.48 -13.95 -4.24
N ASN A 2 1.76 -14.25 -5.50
CA ASN A 2 2.94 -13.70 -6.18
C ASN A 2 2.61 -12.32 -6.77
N ILE A 3 3.18 -11.26 -6.18
CA ILE A 3 2.98 -9.87 -6.64
C ILE A 3 3.31 -9.68 -8.12
N ARG A 4 4.29 -10.43 -8.64
CA ARG A 4 4.75 -10.36 -10.03
C ARG A 4 3.76 -10.95 -11.03
N GLU A 5 2.85 -11.81 -10.58
CA GLU A 5 1.77 -12.34 -11.44
C GLU A 5 0.63 -11.33 -11.62
N ILE A 6 0.53 -10.36 -10.70
CA ILE A 6 -0.49 -9.31 -10.73
C ILE A 6 0.09 -8.06 -11.40
N LEU A 7 1.23 -7.56 -10.92
CA LEU A 7 1.91 -6.37 -11.44
C LEU A 7 2.91 -6.77 -12.53
N LYS A 8 2.40 -6.90 -13.77
CA LYS A 8 3.20 -7.42 -14.89
C LYS A 8 4.04 -6.36 -15.59
N THR A 9 3.59 -5.11 -15.57
CA THR A 9 4.25 -4.01 -16.29
C THR A 9 5.08 -3.16 -15.34
N GLU A 10 6.12 -2.52 -15.87
CA GLU A 10 6.91 -1.53 -15.12
C GLU A 10 6.04 -0.36 -14.63
N GLU A 11 5.05 0.02 -15.42
CA GLU A 11 4.10 1.07 -15.06
C GLU A 11 3.22 0.64 -13.88
N SER A 12 2.70 -0.60 -13.87
CA SER A 12 1.93 -1.12 -12.74
C SER A 12 2.76 -1.18 -11.46
N LYS A 13 4.04 -1.56 -11.53
CA LYS A 13 4.95 -1.55 -10.37
C LYS A 13 5.22 -0.15 -9.84
N LEU A 14 5.47 0.82 -10.74
CA LEU A 14 5.65 2.22 -10.39
C LEU A 14 4.41 2.81 -9.73
N ASN A 15 3.22 2.58 -10.30
CA ASN A 15 1.96 3.06 -9.72
C ASN A 15 1.66 2.40 -8.37
N PHE A 16 2.00 1.12 -8.22
CA PHE A 16 1.87 0.41 -6.95
C PHE A 16 2.70 1.06 -5.85
N LEU A 17 4.03 1.14 -6.03
CA LEU A 17 4.88 1.76 -5.00
C LEU A 17 4.61 3.26 -4.85
N GLY A 18 4.38 3.99 -5.94
CA GLY A 18 4.05 5.41 -5.90
C GLY A 18 2.74 5.69 -5.14
N GLY A 19 1.74 4.82 -5.27
CA GLY A 19 0.51 4.92 -4.50
C GLY A 19 0.71 4.65 -3.01
N LEU A 20 1.60 3.71 -2.65
CA LEU A 20 1.97 3.48 -1.25
C LEU A 20 2.78 4.66 -0.67
N ILE A 21 3.68 5.26 -1.46
CA ILE A 21 4.40 6.50 -1.08
C ILE A 21 3.41 7.64 -0.81
N ARG A 22 2.38 7.80 -1.67
CA ARG A 22 1.32 8.79 -1.47
C ARG A 22 0.64 8.63 -0.11
N LEU A 23 0.39 7.39 0.31
CA LEU A 23 -0.21 7.08 1.61
C LEU A 23 0.75 7.38 2.77
N ALA A 24 2.01 6.94 2.67
CA ALA A 24 3.03 7.18 3.68
C ALA A 24 3.24 8.69 3.96
N LYS A 25 3.03 9.54 2.95
CA LYS A 25 3.17 11.00 3.07
C LYS A 25 1.99 11.69 3.76
N ILE A 26 0.85 11.02 3.99
CA ILE A 26 -0.35 11.64 4.61
C ILE A 26 -0.04 12.19 6.00
N ASP A 27 0.73 11.46 6.79
CA ASP A 27 1.04 11.84 8.17
C ASP A 27 2.20 12.83 8.28
N GLY A 28 2.76 13.23 7.13
CA GLY A 28 3.62 14.42 6.99
C GLY A 28 5.10 14.20 7.34
N SER A 29 5.46 13.08 7.94
CA SER A 29 6.87 12.71 8.16
C SER A 29 7.13 11.30 7.66
N VAL A 30 8.02 11.19 6.66
CA VAL A 30 8.56 9.91 6.19
C VAL A 30 10.00 9.81 6.69
N SER A 31 10.29 8.74 7.40
CA SER A 31 11.62 8.40 7.89
C SER A 31 12.55 7.92 6.76
N GLU A 32 13.86 7.96 7.00
CA GLU A 32 14.82 7.42 6.04
C GLU A 32 14.70 5.89 5.92
N ASP A 33 14.32 5.21 7.00
CA ASP A 33 14.09 3.76 7.01
C ASP A 33 12.92 3.37 6.11
N GLU A 34 11.84 4.16 6.09
CA GLU A 34 10.73 3.97 5.15
C GLU A 34 11.19 4.12 3.70
N LYS A 35 11.99 5.15 3.39
CA LYS A 35 12.54 5.30 2.03
C LYS A 35 13.36 4.09 1.62
N ILE A 36 14.26 3.63 2.49
CA ILE A 36 15.08 2.44 2.26
C ILE A 36 14.21 1.21 2.02
N PHE A 37 13.15 1.02 2.82
CA PHE A 37 12.19 -0.07 2.62
C PHE A 37 11.56 -0.03 1.23
N PHE A 38 11.10 1.14 0.77
CA PHE A 38 10.52 1.30 -0.56
C PHE A 38 11.54 1.09 -1.69
N SER A 39 12.78 1.56 -1.55
CA SER A 39 13.84 1.34 -2.53
C SER A 39 14.19 -0.15 -2.63
N GLN A 40 14.25 -0.86 -1.50
CA GLN A 40 14.42 -2.32 -1.47
C GLN A 40 13.25 -3.06 -2.11
N ALA A 41 12.01 -2.63 -1.84
CA ALA A 41 10.82 -3.20 -2.48
C ALA A 41 10.86 -3.02 -4.00
N ALA A 42 11.32 -1.87 -4.50
CA ALA A 42 11.48 -1.62 -5.93
C ALA A 42 12.50 -2.57 -6.59
N VAL A 43 13.60 -2.85 -5.90
CA VAL A 43 14.61 -3.85 -6.34
C VAL A 43 14.01 -5.26 -6.35
N GLN A 44 13.26 -5.64 -5.31
CA GLN A 44 12.60 -6.96 -5.22
C GLN A 44 11.52 -7.15 -6.30
N LEU A 45 10.90 -6.06 -6.75
CA LEU A 45 9.99 -6.05 -7.89
C LEU A 45 10.71 -6.05 -9.25
N GLU A 46 12.04 -6.11 -9.25
CA GLU A 46 12.89 -6.10 -10.46
C GLU A 46 12.56 -4.90 -11.36
N MET A 47 12.32 -3.73 -10.74
CA MET A 47 12.08 -2.49 -11.46
C MET A 47 13.38 -2.01 -12.12
N LYS A 48 13.25 -1.38 -13.29
CA LYS A 48 14.40 -0.78 -13.98
C LYS A 48 14.92 0.41 -13.18
N GLU A 49 16.24 0.61 -13.19
CA GLU A 49 16.92 1.71 -12.48
C GLU A 49 16.28 3.08 -12.75
N LYS A 50 15.99 3.39 -14.02
CA LYS A 50 15.26 4.62 -14.40
C LYS A 50 13.89 4.78 -13.73
N THR A 51 13.17 3.69 -13.49
CA THR A 51 11.87 3.68 -12.81
C THR A 51 12.07 3.87 -11.31
N ILE A 52 13.13 3.28 -10.74
CA ILE A 52 13.51 3.48 -9.33
C ILE A 52 13.87 4.95 -9.09
N SER A 53 14.68 5.57 -9.96
CA SER A 53 15.01 7.00 -9.84
C SER A 53 13.77 7.91 -9.91
N LEU A 54 12.78 7.55 -10.72
CA LEU A 54 11.50 8.27 -10.75
C LEU A 54 10.72 8.11 -9.44
N LEU A 55 10.68 6.89 -8.89
CA LEU A 55 10.05 6.62 -7.60
C LEU A 55 10.70 7.43 -6.46
N GLU A 56 12.04 7.50 -6.43
CA GLU A 56 12.81 8.31 -5.46
C GLU A 56 12.42 9.79 -5.51
N SER A 57 12.15 10.32 -6.71
CA SER A 57 11.73 11.72 -6.87
C SER A 57 10.39 12.05 -6.20
N TYR A 58 9.53 11.06 -5.97
CA TYR A 58 8.22 11.25 -5.31
C TYR A 58 8.35 11.62 -3.83
N TRP A 59 9.46 11.27 -3.18
CA TRP A 59 9.71 11.68 -1.79
C TRP A 59 9.88 13.20 -1.67
N SER A 60 10.57 13.81 -2.62
CA SER A 60 10.90 15.24 -2.61
C SER A 60 9.87 16.13 -3.32
N SER A 61 8.97 15.55 -4.10
CA SER A 61 7.92 16.29 -4.81
C SER A 61 6.71 16.56 -3.91
N GLU A 62 6.14 17.75 -3.98
CA GLU A 62 4.83 18.07 -3.38
C GLU A 62 3.66 17.73 -4.31
N ASP A 63 3.95 17.34 -5.54
CA ASP A 63 2.93 17.03 -6.53
C ASP A 63 2.13 15.79 -6.11
N LYS A 64 0.85 15.82 -6.45
CA LYS A 64 -0.02 14.66 -6.27
C LYS A 64 0.45 13.51 -7.15
N ILE A 65 0.78 12.39 -6.52
CA ILE A 65 1.11 11.14 -7.23
C ILE A 65 -0.18 10.55 -7.80
N ASN A 66 -0.26 10.53 -9.13
CA ASN A 66 -1.38 9.93 -9.84
C ASN A 66 -1.19 8.41 -9.93
N VAL A 67 -2.17 7.65 -9.46
CA VAL A 67 -2.13 6.19 -9.41
C VAL A 67 -3.13 5.64 -10.42
N LYS A 68 -2.66 4.81 -11.33
CA LYS A 68 -3.49 4.12 -12.33
C LYS A 68 -3.02 2.70 -12.55
N PHE A 69 -3.96 1.82 -12.85
CA PHE A 69 -3.70 0.43 -13.20
C PHE A 69 -4.49 0.05 -14.45
N GLU A 70 -3.97 -0.92 -15.21
CA GLU A 70 -4.59 -1.37 -16.45
C GLU A 70 -5.83 -2.23 -16.16
N THR A 71 -5.78 -3.02 -15.07
CA THR A 71 -6.84 -3.96 -14.72
C THR A 71 -7.45 -3.68 -13.35
N LYS A 72 -8.75 -4.00 -13.21
CA LYS A 72 -9.44 -3.96 -11.91
C LYS A 72 -8.78 -4.86 -10.87
N ARG A 73 -8.16 -5.97 -11.30
CA ARG A 73 -7.45 -6.89 -10.40
C ARG A 73 -6.25 -6.22 -9.76
N GLU A 74 -5.45 -5.48 -10.54
CA GLU A 74 -4.33 -4.69 -10.02
C GLU A 74 -4.83 -3.57 -9.08
N SER A 75 -5.91 -2.86 -9.44
CA SER A 75 -6.49 -1.83 -8.57
C SER A 75 -6.96 -2.39 -7.22
N LEU A 76 -7.68 -3.50 -7.22
CA LEU A 76 -8.13 -4.15 -5.98
C LEU A 76 -6.96 -4.69 -5.16
N PHE A 77 -5.96 -5.27 -5.82
CA PHE A 77 -4.75 -5.71 -5.16
C PHE A 77 -4.00 -4.54 -4.50
N PHE A 78 -3.85 -3.42 -5.20
CA PHE A 78 -3.25 -2.21 -4.65
C PHE A 78 -4.02 -1.74 -3.41
N ILE A 79 -5.35 -1.60 -3.47
CA ILE A 79 -6.15 -1.17 -2.30
C ILE A 79 -5.98 -2.15 -1.13
N GLN A 80 -5.94 -3.45 -1.38
CA GLN A 80 -5.68 -4.45 -0.34
C GLN A 80 -4.33 -4.25 0.35
N GLN A 81 -3.24 -4.06 -0.42
CA GLN A 81 -1.92 -3.82 0.16
C GLN A 81 -1.82 -2.46 0.84
N ALA A 82 -2.49 -1.45 0.29
CA ALA A 82 -2.55 -0.10 0.83
C ALA A 82 -3.23 -0.07 2.21
N VAL A 83 -4.37 -0.75 2.36
CA VAL A 83 -5.05 -0.87 3.67
C VAL A 83 -4.19 -1.65 4.66
N GLN A 84 -3.53 -2.73 4.23
CA GLN A 84 -2.58 -3.46 5.09
C GLN A 84 -1.42 -2.59 5.57
N LEU A 85 -0.86 -1.76 4.69
CA LEU A 85 0.21 -0.83 5.03
C LEU A 85 -0.25 0.18 6.09
N CYS A 86 -1.40 0.80 5.89
CA CYS A 86 -1.97 1.77 6.83
C CYS A 86 -2.31 1.14 8.19
N ALA A 87 -2.70 -0.13 8.21
CA ALA A 87 -3.14 -0.79 9.44
C ALA A 87 -2.02 -1.58 10.14
N VAL A 88 -0.76 -1.46 9.68
CA VAL A 88 0.38 -2.26 10.18
C VAL A 88 0.70 -1.98 11.65
N ASP A 89 0.47 -0.76 12.11
CA ASP A 89 0.64 -0.34 13.50
C ASP A 89 -0.58 -0.70 14.38
N GLY A 90 -1.58 -1.37 13.79
CA GLY A 90 -2.84 -1.73 14.43
C GLY A 90 -3.90 -0.62 14.43
N VAL A 91 -3.61 0.56 13.89
CA VAL A 91 -4.50 1.73 13.92
C VAL A 91 -4.76 2.24 12.51
N TYR A 92 -5.85 1.76 11.91
CA TYR A 92 -6.31 2.31 10.64
C TYR A 92 -7.11 3.61 10.84
N SER A 93 -6.44 4.75 10.70
CA SER A 93 -6.97 6.07 11.07
C SER A 93 -8.02 6.63 10.10
N ASP A 94 -8.82 7.59 10.55
CA ASP A 94 -9.81 8.27 9.70
C ASP A 94 -9.17 9.02 8.51
N LYS A 95 -7.92 9.50 8.65
CA LYS A 95 -7.21 10.18 7.56
C LYS A 95 -6.86 9.19 6.46
N GLU A 96 -6.31 8.04 6.81
CA GLU A 96 -5.94 6.98 5.88
C GLU A 96 -7.17 6.35 5.24
N LYS A 97 -8.24 6.14 6.01
CA LYS A 97 -9.56 5.73 5.49
C LYS A 97 -10.04 6.67 4.39
N ARG A 98 -10.00 7.98 4.63
CA ARG A 98 -10.39 8.98 3.61
C ARG A 98 -9.52 8.89 2.36
N GLU A 99 -8.21 8.73 2.51
CA GLU A 99 -7.31 8.66 1.34
C GLU A 99 -7.48 7.35 0.56
N ILE A 100 -7.69 6.22 1.23
CA ILE A 100 -8.00 4.94 0.57
C ILE A 100 -9.31 5.02 -0.22
N ARG A 101 -10.34 5.67 0.35
CA ARG A 101 -11.61 5.88 -0.36
C ARG A 101 -11.45 6.81 -1.56
N LEU A 102 -10.61 7.85 -1.45
CA LEU A 102 -10.25 8.72 -2.57
C LEU A 102 -9.52 7.95 -3.67
N LEU A 103 -8.50 7.17 -3.33
CA LEU A 103 -7.77 6.31 -4.27
C LEU A 103 -8.70 5.29 -4.93
N GLY A 104 -9.59 4.66 -4.18
CA GLY A 104 -10.57 3.73 -4.73
C GLY A 104 -11.51 4.40 -5.75
N LYS A 105 -11.95 5.63 -5.47
CA LYS A 105 -12.74 6.43 -6.43
C LYS A 105 -11.95 6.78 -7.68
N GLU A 106 -10.69 7.21 -7.53
CA GLU A 106 -9.78 7.51 -8.66
C GLU A 106 -9.55 6.27 -9.54
N LEU A 107 -9.48 5.10 -8.92
CA LEU A 107 -9.36 3.80 -9.58
C LEU A 107 -10.70 3.22 -10.07
N SER A 108 -11.80 3.99 -9.98
CA SER A 108 -13.15 3.56 -10.41
C SER A 108 -13.63 2.26 -9.75
N LEU A 109 -13.28 2.06 -8.48
CA LEU A 109 -13.72 0.93 -7.68
C LEU A 109 -15.05 1.24 -6.97
N LEU A 110 -15.83 0.18 -6.75
CA LEU A 110 -17.06 0.28 -5.96
C LEU A 110 -16.70 0.42 -4.48
N GLU A 111 -17.43 1.29 -3.80
CA GLU A 111 -17.27 1.51 -2.36
C GLU A 111 -17.43 0.20 -1.55
N SER A 112 -18.42 -0.61 -1.91
CA SER A 112 -18.64 -1.93 -1.31
C SER A 112 -17.47 -2.90 -1.48
N SER A 113 -16.64 -2.72 -2.51
CA SER A 113 -15.44 -3.54 -2.68
C SER A 113 -14.32 -3.10 -1.74
N ILE A 114 -14.21 -1.80 -1.49
CA ILE A 114 -13.24 -1.23 -0.54
C ILE A 114 -13.62 -1.66 0.87
N GLU A 115 -14.89 -1.56 1.25
CA GLU A 115 -15.40 -2.01 2.57
C GLU A 115 -15.09 -3.47 2.88
N LYS A 116 -15.26 -4.35 1.88
CA LYS A 116 -14.92 -5.77 2.01
C LYS A 116 -13.43 -5.99 2.23
N ILE A 117 -12.59 -5.22 1.54
CA ILE A 117 -11.14 -5.27 1.72
C ILE A 117 -10.77 -4.78 3.11
N GLU A 118 -11.30 -3.63 3.54
CA GLU A 118 -11.04 -3.08 4.87
C GLU A 118 -11.43 -4.06 5.97
N THR A 119 -12.64 -4.61 5.89
CA THR A 119 -13.12 -5.62 6.86
C THR A 119 -12.20 -6.84 6.90
N TRP A 120 -11.79 -7.34 5.73
CA TRP A 120 -10.90 -8.50 5.64
C TRP A 120 -9.52 -8.22 6.26
N VAL A 121 -8.96 -7.03 6.07
CA VAL A 121 -7.68 -6.64 6.69
C VAL A 121 -7.83 -6.51 8.21
N GLU A 122 -8.87 -5.82 8.68
CA GLU A 122 -9.12 -5.64 10.11
C GLU A 122 -9.31 -6.98 10.83
N ASP A 123 -10.05 -7.91 10.23
CA ASP A 123 -10.22 -9.27 10.77
C ASP A 123 -8.90 -10.05 10.79
N GLY A 124 -8.06 -9.89 9.76
CA GLY A 124 -6.72 -10.49 9.71
C GLY A 124 -5.80 -10.00 10.84
N LEU A 125 -5.81 -8.70 11.12
CA LEU A 125 -5.04 -8.11 12.22
C LEU A 125 -5.53 -8.59 13.59
N ARG A 126 -6.85 -8.67 13.79
CA ARG A 126 -7.43 -9.24 15.03
C ARG A 126 -7.01 -10.69 15.24
N TRP A 127 -7.03 -11.49 14.17
CA TRP A 127 -6.60 -12.88 14.23
C TRP A 127 -5.11 -13.01 14.59
N GLN A 128 -4.26 -12.17 14.00
CA GLN A 128 -2.82 -12.14 14.32
C GLN A 128 -2.57 -11.72 15.77
N ALA A 129 -3.21 -10.64 16.24
CA ALA A 129 -3.07 -10.16 17.61
C ALA A 129 -3.48 -11.24 18.63
N LEU A 130 -4.58 -11.95 18.37
CA LEU A 130 -4.96 -13.11 19.19
C LEU A 130 -3.86 -14.16 19.19
N GLY A 131 -3.31 -14.51 18.03
CA GLY A 131 -2.18 -15.44 17.91
C GLY A 131 -0.96 -15.05 18.74
N GLU A 132 -0.61 -13.77 18.77
CA GLU A 132 0.50 -13.25 19.59
C GLU A 132 0.23 -13.37 21.09
N THR A 133 -0.99 -13.07 21.54
CA THR A 133 -1.37 -13.27 22.97
C THR A 133 -1.25 -14.74 23.39
N LEU A 134 -1.45 -15.67 22.45
CA LEU A 134 -1.33 -17.10 22.73
C LEU A 134 0.13 -17.58 22.90
N LEU A 135 1.12 -16.78 22.53
CA LEU A 135 2.53 -17.13 22.74
C LEU A 135 2.99 -16.86 24.18
N GLY A 136 2.22 -16.09 24.96
CA GLY A 136 2.54 -15.74 26.36
C GLY A 136 1.68 -16.47 27.40
N ILE A 137 1.07 -17.62 27.07
CA ILE A 137 0.15 -18.33 27.99
C ILE A 137 0.90 -19.18 29.03
N GLU A 138 2.17 -19.53 28.78
CA GLU A 138 2.97 -20.39 29.66
C GLU A 138 4.12 -19.65 30.39
N ASP A 139 3.99 -18.33 30.59
CA ASP A 139 4.84 -17.56 31.51
C ASP A 139 4.20 -17.40 32.91
#